data_AF-H0QHD8-F1
#
_entry.id   AF-H0QHD8-F1
#
_cell.length_a   1.000
_cell.length_b   1.000
_cell.length_c   1.000
_cell.angle_alpha   90.00
_cell.angle_beta   90.00
_cell.angle_gamma   90.00
#
_symmetry.space_group_name_H-M   'P 1'
#
loop_
_entity.id
_entity.type
_entity.pdbx_description
1 polymer ?
#
loop_
_entity_poly.entity_id
_entity_poly.type
_entity_poly.pdbx_seq_one_letter_code
_entity_poly.pdbx_strand_id
1 'polypeptide(L)'
;MLDTSLVRVSPEAYTAVIGAYKNPLMALGETGLVAAIVFHAFNGLRIIAVDFWKKGAKYQRQMLWVVLGLWVVTMVAFAIRHLSLALGGH
;
A
#
# COMPACT_ATOMS: atom_id res chain seq x y z
N MET A 1 -4.86 0.48 -16.83
CA MET A 1 -6.00 0.26 -17.76
C MET A 1 -5.56 -0.30 -19.11
N LEU A 2 -4.26 -0.28 -19.45
CA LEU A 2 -3.73 -0.96 -20.65
C LEU A 2 -3.69 -2.49 -20.44
N ASP A 3 -3.30 -2.96 -19.26
CA ASP A 3 -3.10 -4.40 -19.01
C ASP A 3 -4.42 -5.21 -19.02
N THR A 4 -5.50 -4.67 -18.44
CA THR A 4 -6.83 -5.30 -18.52
C THR A 4 -7.42 -5.27 -19.93
N SER A 5 -7.01 -4.32 -20.76
CA SER A 5 -7.43 -4.26 -22.17
C SER A 5 -6.77 -5.34 -23.03
N LEU A 6 -5.53 -5.74 -22.70
CA LEU A 6 -4.79 -6.79 -23.41
C LEU A 6 -5.44 -8.17 -23.29
N VAL A 7 -6.15 -8.46 -22.18
CA VAL A 7 -6.93 -9.71 -22.02
C VAL A 7 -7.94 -9.90 -23.17
N ARG A 8 -8.45 -8.79 -23.73
CA ARG A 8 -9.42 -8.81 -24.83
C ARG A 8 -8.78 -8.77 -26.22
N VAL A 9 -7.46 -8.55 -26.31
CA VAL A 9 -6.71 -8.42 -27.58
C VAL A 9 -5.84 -9.66 -27.84
N SER A 10 -5.01 -10.06 -26.87
CA SER A 10 -4.25 -11.31 -26.90
C SER A 10 -3.95 -11.75 -25.46
N PRO A 11 -4.46 -12.93 -25.05
CA PRO A 11 -4.12 -13.54 -23.77
C PRO A 11 -2.61 -13.78 -23.60
N GLU A 12 -1.87 -14.06 -24.68
CA GLU A 12 -0.40 -14.18 -24.61
C GLU A 12 0.27 -12.85 -24.28
N ALA A 13 -0.16 -11.74 -24.90
CA ALA A 13 0.40 -10.42 -24.64
C ALA A 13 0.15 -9.98 -23.18
N TYR A 14 -1.05 -10.26 -22.65
CA TYR A 14 -1.34 -10.04 -21.23
C TYR A 14 -0.41 -10.87 -20.32
N THR A 15 -0.25 -12.16 -20.63
CA THR A 15 0.59 -13.07 -19.83
C THR A 15 2.06 -12.63 -19.85
N ALA A 16 2.56 -12.16 -20.98
CA ALA A 16 3.92 -11.63 -21.12
C ALA A 16 4.15 -10.38 -20.25
N VAL A 17 3.20 -9.43 -20.27
CA VAL A 17 3.27 -8.21 -19.45
C VAL A 17 3.23 -8.54 -17.96
N ILE A 18 2.29 -9.39 -17.53
CA ILE A 18 2.21 -9.83 -16.13
C ILE A 18 3.47 -10.59 -15.71
N GLY A 19 4.03 -11.43 -16.60
CA GLY A 19 5.28 -12.13 -16.37
C GLY A 19 6.45 -11.18 -16.09
N ALA A 20 6.53 -10.04 -16.78
CA ALA A 20 7.58 -9.06 -16.56
C ALA A 20 7.53 -8.42 -15.15
N TYR A 21 6.34 -8.25 -14.59
CA TYR A 21 6.15 -7.68 -13.25
C TYR A 21 6.35 -8.69 -12.10
N LYS A 22 6.36 -10.00 -12.40
CA LYS A 22 6.56 -11.05 -11.40
C LYS A 22 8.04 -11.25 -11.05
N ASN A 23 8.61 -10.32 -10.31
CA ASN A 23 9.97 -10.43 -9.80
C ASN A 23 10.10 -9.83 -8.38
N PRO A 24 11.12 -10.24 -7.59
CA PRO A 24 11.29 -9.77 -6.22
C PRO A 24 11.43 -8.25 -6.08
N LEU A 25 12.05 -7.59 -7.07
CA LEU A 25 12.21 -6.13 -7.04
C LEU A 25 10.85 -5.42 -7.15
N MET A 26 9.96 -5.89 -8.02
CA MET A 26 8.60 -5.37 -8.09
C MET A 26 7.80 -5.67 -6.84
N ALA A 27 7.94 -6.86 -6.25
CA ALA A 27 7.26 -7.18 -4.98
C ALA A 27 7.64 -6.21 -3.84
N LEU A 28 8.93 -5.85 -3.75
CA LEU A 28 9.41 -4.84 -2.80
C LEU A 28 8.92 -3.43 -3.18
N GLY A 29 8.95 -3.08 -4.47
CA GLY A 29 8.45 -1.79 -4.97
C GLY A 29 6.97 -1.57 -4.67
N GLU A 30 6.14 -2.57 -4.93
CA GLU A 30 4.71 -2.58 -4.59
C GLU A 30 4.50 -2.46 -3.08
N THR A 31 5.31 -3.16 -2.27
CA THR A 31 5.26 -3.03 -0.81
C THR A 31 5.53 -1.60 -0.36
N GLY A 32 6.57 -0.96 -0.91
CA GLY A 32 6.89 0.43 -0.62
C GLY A 32 5.80 1.41 -1.08
N LEU A 33 5.22 1.18 -2.26
CA LEU A 33 4.12 1.98 -2.78
C LEU A 33 2.90 1.91 -1.87
N VAL A 34 2.49 0.71 -1.46
CA VAL A 34 1.36 0.52 -0.52
C VAL A 34 1.68 1.16 0.82
N ALA A 35 2.91 1.05 1.31
CA ALA A 35 3.36 1.70 2.54
C ALA A 35 3.16 3.22 2.50
N ALA A 36 3.54 3.86 1.39
CA ALA A 36 3.36 5.30 1.18
C ALA A 36 1.87 5.70 1.13
N ILE A 37 1.06 4.95 0.38
CA ILE A 37 -0.38 5.24 0.23
C ILE A 37 -1.13 5.09 1.56
N VAL A 38 -0.86 4.01 2.31
CA VAL A 38 -1.54 3.76 3.60
C VAL A 38 -1.12 4.82 4.63
N PHE A 39 0.16 5.19 4.68
CA PHE A 39 0.60 6.29 5.55
C PHE A 39 -0.08 7.60 5.16
N HIS A 40 -0.10 7.93 3.86
CA HIS A 40 -0.73 9.14 3.34
C HIS A 40 -2.20 9.23 3.74
N ALA A 41 -2.96 8.13 3.59
CA ALA A 41 -4.37 8.08 3.95
C ALA A 41 -4.59 8.32 5.46
N PHE A 42 -3.87 7.59 6.33
CA PHE A 42 -4.02 7.76 7.77
C PHE A 42 -3.53 9.13 8.27
N ASN A 43 -2.43 9.64 7.74
CA ASN A 43 -1.94 10.96 8.11
C ASN A 43 -2.86 12.08 7.59
N GLY A 44 -3.48 11.91 6.42
CA GLY A 44 -4.51 12.81 5.92
C GLY A 44 -5.70 12.91 6.88
N LEU A 45 -6.21 11.77 7.37
CA LEU A 45 -7.26 11.75 8.39
C LEU A 45 -6.84 12.44 9.70
N ARG A 46 -5.58 12.24 10.13
CA ARG A 46 -5.03 12.97 11.28
C ARG A 46 -5.06 14.48 11.05
N ILE A 47 -4.62 14.96 9.89
CA ILE A 47 -4.58 16.41 9.59
C ILE A 47 -6.00 16.98 9.60
N ILE A 48 -6.95 16.32 8.93
CA ILE A 48 -8.37 16.70 8.97
C ILE A 48 -8.87 16.77 10.43
N ALA A 49 -8.57 15.77 11.26
CA ALA A 49 -8.94 15.79 12.67
C ALA A 49 -8.26 16.94 13.45
N VAL A 50 -7.02 17.29 13.12
CA VAL A 50 -6.33 18.44 13.74
C VAL A 50 -7.02 19.76 13.38
N ASP A 51 -7.40 19.93 12.11
CA ASP A 51 -7.97 21.18 11.59
C ASP A 51 -9.41 21.42 12.08
N PHE A 52 -10.22 20.36 12.18
CA PHE A 52 -11.64 20.47 12.49
C PHE A 52 -12.00 20.19 13.96
N TRP A 53 -11.07 19.69 14.79
CA TRP A 53 -11.32 19.44 16.21
C TRP A 53 -10.73 20.54 17.10
N LYS A 54 -11.54 21.11 18.00
CA LYS A 54 -11.11 22.14 18.97
C LYS A 54 -9.89 21.78 19.81
N LYS A 55 -9.59 20.49 20.01
CA LYS A 55 -8.42 20.00 20.76
C LYS A 55 -7.36 19.35 19.85
N GLY A 56 -7.48 19.48 18.53
CA GLY A 56 -6.61 18.86 17.53
C GLY A 56 -5.13 19.15 17.78
N ALA A 57 -4.77 20.44 17.86
CA ALA A 57 -3.39 20.87 18.16
C ALA A 57 -2.85 20.35 19.50
N LYS A 58 -3.71 20.17 20.52
CA LYS A 58 -3.32 19.64 21.85
C LYS A 58 -2.91 18.16 21.77
N TYR A 59 -3.56 17.37 20.93
CA TYR A 59 -3.35 15.92 20.84
C TYR A 59 -2.59 15.48 19.57
N GLN A 60 -2.04 16.42 18.80
CA GLN A 60 -1.41 16.13 17.50
C GLN A 60 -0.29 15.07 17.56
N ARG A 61 0.43 14.98 18.69
CA ARG A 61 1.52 14.03 18.90
C ARG A 61 0.98 12.63 19.19
N GLN A 62 -0.05 12.52 20.03
CA GLN A 62 -0.76 11.29 20.31
C GLN A 62 -1.41 10.75 19.04
N MET A 63 -2.03 11.63 18.23
CA MET A 63 -2.58 11.24 16.93
C MET A 63 -1.51 10.71 15.99
N LEU A 64 -0.31 11.31 15.95
CA LEU A 64 0.79 10.79 15.14
C LEU A 64 1.18 9.38 15.56
N TRP A 65 1.30 9.12 16.86
CA TRP A 65 1.59 7.78 17.36
C TRP A 65 0.49 6.76 17.05
N VAL A 66 -0.78 7.18 17.11
CA VAL A 66 -1.91 6.35 16.68
C VAL A 66 -1.82 6.03 15.19
N VAL A 67 -1.56 7.02 14.34
CA VAL A 67 -1.35 6.82 12.90
C VAL A 67 -0.21 5.85 12.63
N LEU A 68 0.94 6.03 13.29
CA LEU A 68 2.08 5.13 13.14
C LEU A 68 1.76 3.70 13.61
N GLY A 69 1.06 3.55 14.74
CA GLY A 69 0.64 2.24 15.23
C GLY A 69 -0.29 1.53 14.25
N LEU A 70 -1.33 2.22 13.76
CA LEU A 70 -2.26 1.68 12.75
C LEU A 70 -1.54 1.35 11.44
N TRP A 71 -0.64 2.22 11.00
CA TRP A 71 0.17 2.02 9.82
C TRP A 71 1.06 0.77 9.95
N VAL A 72 1.79 0.61 11.06
CA VAL A 72 2.64 -0.57 11.31
C VAL A 72 1.80 -1.84 11.32
N VAL A 73 0.69 -1.88 12.06
CA VAL A 73 -0.16 -3.08 12.15
C VAL A 73 -0.69 -3.47 10.76
N THR A 74 -1.19 -2.49 10.00
CA THR A 74 -1.70 -2.72 8.65
C THR A 74 -0.59 -3.20 7.70
N MET A 75 0.57 -2.54 7.75
CA MET A 75 1.70 -2.88 6.87
C MET A 75 2.32 -4.22 7.21
N VAL A 76 2.40 -4.62 8.48
CA VAL A 76 2.89 -5.94 8.88
C VAL A 76 1.97 -7.04 8.34
N ALA A 77 0.66 -6.91 8.53
CA ALA A 77 -0.30 -7.88 8.00
C ALA A 77 -0.24 -7.96 6.47
N PHE A 78 -0.19 -6.81 5.79
CA PHE A 78 -0.04 -6.74 4.34
C PHE A 78 1.28 -7.36 3.86
N ALA A 79 2.42 -6.97 4.44
CA ALA A 79 3.74 -7.41 4.00
C ALA A 79 3.93 -8.92 4.19
N ILE A 80 3.45 -9.50 5.30
CA ILE A 80 3.48 -10.96 5.49
C ILE A 80 2.72 -11.66 4.36
N ARG A 81 1.50 -11.20 4.06
CA ARG A 81 0.67 -11.82 3.02
C ARG A 81 1.24 -11.60 1.61
N HIS A 82 1.63 -10.37 1.30
CA HIS A 82 2.13 -9.98 -0.02
C HIS A 82 3.45 -10.66 -0.34
N LEU A 83 4.43 -10.60 0.57
CA LEU A 83 5.75 -11.18 0.34
C LEU A 83 5.72 -12.70 0.38
N SER A 84 4.88 -13.34 1.21
CA SER A 84 4.73 -14.81 1.17
C SER A 84 4.19 -15.30 -0.16
N LEU A 85 3.23 -14.58 -0.75
CA LEU A 85 2.72 -14.89 -2.10
C LEU A 85 3.76 -14.60 -3.19
N ALA A 86 4.43 -13.46 -3.11
CA ALA A 86 5.32 -12.99 -4.17
C ALA A 86 6.67 -13.72 -4.18
N LEU A 87 7.14 -14.22 -3.03
CA LEU A 87 8.46 -14.87 -2.87
C LEU A 87 8.38 -16.36 -2.54
N GLY A 88 7.26 -16.85 -1.99
CA GLY A 88 7.09 -18.25 -1.58
C GLY A 88 6.29 -19.12 -2.56
N GLY A 89 5.70 -18.53 -3.60
CA GLY A 89 4.97 -19.26 -4.63
C GLY A 89 5.92 -19.92 -5.63
N HIS A 90 6.33 -21.15 -5.33
CA HIS A 90 6.74 -22.16 -6.32
C HIS A 90 5.54 -23.06 -6.65
#